data_AF-A0A6N4TFB0-F1
#
_entry.id   AF-A0A6N4TFB0-F1
#
_cell.length_a   1.000
_cell.length_b   1.000
_cell.length_c   1.000
_cell.angle_alpha   90.00
_cell.angle_beta   90.00
_cell.angle_gamma   90.00
#
_symmetry.space_group_name_H-M   'P 1'
#
loop_
_entity.id
_entity.type
_entity.pdbx_description
1 polymer ?
#
loop_
_entity_poly.entity_id
_entity_poly.type
_entity_poly.pdbx_seq_one_letter_code
_entity_poly.pdbx_strand_id
1 'polypeptide(L)'
;MMSERKLATQLLNAVWNDDHNLLVEVLREGADPNWIFNGYPILQHAIYMRNLDTVMTLIEAGAIGLEEALGFALDRGIGEMVFPLAYLGVVPKMEEIDGKYGSYPSRYSPLKTKTVLA
;
A
#
# COMPACT_ATOMS: atom_id res chain seq x y z
N MET A 1 -22.20 -6.96 13.75
CA MET A 1 -21.78 -6.12 12.61
C MET A 1 -21.59 -4.63 12.92
N MET A 2 -21.71 -4.15 14.18
CA MET A 2 -21.28 -2.79 14.55
C MET A 2 -19.82 -2.72 15.05
N SER A 3 -19.31 -3.81 15.63
CA SER A 3 -17.93 -3.87 16.15
C SER A 3 -16.88 -3.84 15.03
N GLU A 4 -17.08 -4.57 13.95
CA GLU A 4 -16.12 -4.63 12.82
C GLU A 4 -15.92 -3.27 12.12
N ARG A 5 -17.01 -2.56 11.80
CA ARG A 5 -16.93 -1.22 11.19
C ARG A 5 -16.27 -0.20 12.13
N LYS A 6 -16.50 -0.33 13.44
CA LYS A 6 -15.85 0.50 14.46
C LYS A 6 -14.35 0.22 14.48
N LEU A 7 -13.96 -1.06 14.56
CA LEU A 7 -12.56 -1.47 14.51
C LEU A 7 -11.86 -1.02 13.23
N ALA A 8 -12.52 -1.12 12.07
CA ALA A 8 -11.96 -0.67 10.79
C ALA A 8 -11.71 0.84 10.79
N THR A 9 -12.64 1.62 11.33
CA THR A 9 -12.48 3.08 11.47
C THR A 9 -11.34 3.41 12.43
N GLN A 10 -11.27 2.72 13.57
CA GLN A 10 -10.21 2.93 14.57
C GLN A 10 -8.84 2.54 14.03
N LEU A 11 -8.74 1.42 13.31
CA LEU A 11 -7.51 0.97 12.66
C LEU A 11 -7.02 2.01 11.63
N LEU A 12 -7.91 2.50 10.76
CA LEU A 12 -7.56 3.53 9.80
C LEU A 12 -7.08 4.82 10.50
N ASN A 13 -7.79 5.26 11.54
CA ASN A 13 -7.41 6.44 12.31
C ASN A 13 -6.07 6.25 13.03
N ALA A 14 -5.79 5.07 13.57
CA ALA A 14 -4.53 4.77 14.23
C ALA A 14 -3.34 4.94 13.25
N VAL A 15 -3.49 4.42 12.03
CA VAL A 15 -2.46 4.55 10.98
C VAL A 15 -2.28 6.01 10.54
N TRP A 16 -3.37 6.73 10.28
CA TRP A 16 -3.31 8.12 9.79
C TRP A 16 -2.86 9.13 10.85
N ASN A 17 -3.11 8.86 12.12
CA ASN A 17 -2.71 9.72 13.23
C ASN A 17 -1.37 9.33 13.86
N ASP A 18 -0.69 8.29 13.33
CA ASP A 18 0.54 7.74 13.93
C ASP A 18 0.34 7.35 15.41
N ASP A 19 -0.81 6.76 15.73
CA ASP A 19 -1.15 6.31 17.07
C ASP A 19 -0.86 4.81 17.21
N HIS A 20 0.40 4.50 17.53
CA HIS A 20 0.86 3.13 17.70
C HIS A 20 0.16 2.38 18.85
N ASN A 21 -0.22 3.09 19.92
CA ASN A 21 -0.93 2.46 21.05
C ASN A 21 -2.32 2.00 20.62
N LEU A 22 -3.06 2.87 19.94
CA LEU A 22 -4.38 2.54 19.40
C LEU A 22 -4.28 1.42 18.35
N LEU A 23 -3.24 1.45 17.50
CA LEU A 23 -2.99 0.40 16.50
C LEU A 23 -2.87 -0.98 17.15
N VAL A 24 -2.01 -1.10 18.17
CA VAL A 24 -1.81 -2.37 18.88
C VAL A 24 -3.07 -2.81 19.62
N GLU A 25 -3.80 -1.87 20.24
CA GLU A 25 -5.07 -2.16 20.91
C GLU A 25 -6.10 -2.74 19.93
N VAL A 26 -6.35 -2.08 18.80
CA VAL A 26 -7.40 -2.51 17.87
C VAL A 26 -7.06 -3.82 17.16
N LEU A 27 -5.77 -4.06 16.87
CA LEU A 27 -5.32 -5.35 16.32
C LEU A 27 -5.56 -6.48 17.33
N ARG A 28 -5.31 -6.26 18.63
CA ARG A 28 -5.62 -7.23 19.69
C ARG A 28 -7.12 -7.48 19.86
N GLU A 29 -7.95 -6.47 19.61
CA GLU A 29 -9.41 -6.62 19.60
C GLU A 29 -9.96 -7.37 18.37
N GLY A 30 -9.09 -7.73 17.41
CA GLY A 30 -9.44 -8.51 16.22
C GLY A 30 -9.69 -7.67 14.97
N ALA A 31 -9.16 -6.45 14.91
CA ALA A 31 -9.11 -5.71 13.64
C ALA A 31 -8.29 -6.48 12.60
N ASP A 32 -8.82 -6.62 11.38
CA ASP A 32 -8.14 -7.34 10.30
C ASP A 32 -7.07 -6.43 9.66
N PRO A 33 -5.78 -6.80 9.70
CA PRO A 33 -4.69 -6.03 9.09
C PRO A 33 -4.72 -6.07 7.55
N ASN A 34 -5.73 -6.69 6.93
CA ASN A 34 -5.91 -6.79 5.48
C ASN A 34 -7.11 -5.99 4.97
N TRP A 35 -7.80 -5.24 5.84
CA TRP A 35 -8.92 -4.41 5.39
C TRP A 35 -8.51 -3.36 4.37
N ILE A 36 -9.43 -3.13 3.42
CA ILE A 36 -9.24 -2.26 2.28
C ILE A 36 -9.98 -0.94 2.52
N PHE A 37 -9.24 0.16 2.44
CA PHE A 37 -9.74 1.52 2.58
C PHE A 37 -9.46 2.29 1.29
N ASN A 38 -10.52 2.83 0.68
CA ASN A 38 -10.43 3.58 -0.59
C ASN A 38 -9.70 2.83 -1.71
N GLY A 39 -9.87 1.50 -1.76
CA GLY A 39 -9.26 0.64 -2.78
C GLY A 39 -7.83 0.17 -2.47
N TYR A 40 -7.25 0.54 -1.32
CA TYR A 40 -5.92 0.13 -0.91
C TYR A 40 -5.96 -0.61 0.45
N PRO A 41 -5.25 -1.74 0.65
CA PRO A 41 -5.09 -2.38 1.95
C PRO A 41 -4.43 -1.43 2.96
N ILE A 42 -4.75 -1.58 4.24
CA ILE A 42 -4.23 -0.72 5.32
C ILE A 42 -2.70 -0.66 5.35
N LEU A 43 -2.00 -1.73 4.96
CA LEU A 43 -0.54 -1.75 4.83
C LEU A 43 -0.01 -0.68 3.87
N GLN A 44 -0.69 -0.43 2.74
CA GLN A 44 -0.28 0.61 1.79
C GLN A 44 -0.53 2.02 2.32
N HIS A 45 -1.55 2.22 3.17
CA HIS A 45 -1.73 3.48 3.91
C HIS A 45 -0.56 3.71 4.86
N ALA A 46 -0.14 2.70 5.62
CA ALA A 46 1.02 2.81 6.51
C ALA A 46 2.33 3.14 5.77
N ILE A 47 2.54 2.51 4.60
CA ILE A 47 3.68 2.82 3.72
C ILE A 47 3.62 4.26 3.22
N TYR A 48 2.45 4.74 2.80
CA TYR A 48 2.26 6.13 2.39
C TYR A 48 2.58 7.13 3.51
N MET A 49 2.22 6.79 4.75
CA MET A 49 2.54 7.57 5.95
C MET A 49 4.02 7.52 6.34
N ARG A 50 4.85 6.70 5.65
CA ARG A 50 6.30 6.53 5.88
C ARG A 50 6.65 6.13 7.31
N ASN A 51 5.74 5.43 7.97
CA ASN A 51 5.91 5.01 9.35
C ASN A 51 6.32 3.54 9.42
N LEU A 52 7.62 3.33 9.67
CA LEU A 52 8.20 1.99 9.71
C LEU A 52 7.61 1.14 10.85
N ASP A 53 7.39 1.72 12.03
CA ASP A 53 6.91 0.96 13.18
C ASP A 53 5.48 0.46 12.95
N THR A 54 4.62 1.31 12.38
CA THR A 54 3.26 0.91 11.97
C THR A 54 3.30 -0.16 10.87
N VAL A 55 4.17 -0.03 9.86
CA VAL A 55 4.33 -1.03 8.81
C VAL A 55 4.73 -2.38 9.40
N MET A 56 5.74 -2.42 10.27
CA MET A 56 6.21 -3.66 10.89
C MET A 56 5.14 -4.27 11.80
N THR A 57 4.43 -3.45 12.56
CA THR A 57 3.32 -3.92 13.41
C THR A 57 2.20 -4.59 12.61
N LEU A 58 1.83 -4.01 11.46
CA LEU A 58 0.82 -4.61 10.58
C LEU A 58 1.31 -5.93 9.96
N ILE A 59 2.58 -6.00 9.55
CA ILE A 59 3.20 -7.23 9.01
C ILE A 59 3.22 -8.33 10.08
N GLU A 60 3.65 -8.01 11.30
CA GLU A 60 3.64 -8.93 12.44
C GLU A 60 2.23 -9.41 12.80
N ALA A 61 1.23 -8.55 12.64
CA ALA A 61 -0.18 -8.90 12.82
C ALA A 61 -0.76 -9.78 11.70
N GLY A 62 0.00 -10.04 10.62
CA GLY A 62 -0.40 -10.90 9.51
C GLY A 62 -0.94 -10.16 8.29
N ALA A 63 -0.55 -8.90 8.08
CA ALA A 63 -0.80 -8.21 6.82
C ALA A 63 -0.16 -8.98 5.65
N ILE A 64 -0.94 -9.21 4.59
CA ILE A 64 -0.48 -9.85 3.35
C ILE A 64 -0.26 -8.81 2.25
N GLY A 65 0.18 -9.26 1.07
CA GLY A 65 0.39 -8.38 -0.09
C GLY A 65 1.65 -7.53 0.01
N LEU A 66 2.70 -8.07 0.64
CA LEU A 66 3.98 -7.39 0.80
C LEU A 66 4.62 -7.05 -0.55
N GLU A 67 4.42 -7.88 -1.57
CA GLU A 67 4.92 -7.65 -2.93
C GLU A 67 4.28 -6.41 -3.57
N GLU A 68 2.96 -6.25 -3.43
CA GLU A 68 2.21 -5.06 -3.85
C GLU A 68 2.59 -3.82 -3.02
N ALA A 69 2.86 -4.01 -1.72
CA ALA A 69 3.36 -2.96 -0.84
C ALA A 69 4.75 -2.44 -1.28
N LEU A 70 5.68 -3.35 -1.58
CA LEU A 70 7.01 -3.00 -2.10
C LEU A 70 6.90 -2.36 -3.48
N GLY A 71 6.07 -2.90 -4.38
CA GLY A 71 5.79 -2.29 -5.68
C GLY A 71 5.25 -0.87 -5.54
N PHE A 72 4.31 -0.64 -4.62
CA PHE A 72 3.76 0.68 -4.32
C PHE A 72 4.81 1.65 -3.77
N ALA A 73 5.69 1.20 -2.85
CA ALA A 73 6.77 2.02 -2.34
C ALA A 73 7.74 2.46 -3.45
N LEU A 74 8.07 1.55 -4.37
CA LEU A 74 8.91 1.83 -5.54
C LEU A 74 8.23 2.81 -6.51
N ASP A 75 6.97 2.56 -6.89
CA ASP A 75 6.19 3.41 -7.80
C ASP A 75 6.06 4.86 -7.29
N ARG A 76 5.82 5.01 -5.98
CA ARG A 76 5.63 6.32 -5.35
C ARG A 76 6.93 6.99 -4.89
N GLY A 77 8.09 6.37 -5.10
CA GLY A 77 9.37 6.91 -4.65
C GLY A 77 9.49 7.06 -3.13
N ILE A 78 8.89 6.13 -2.38
CA ILE A 78 8.93 6.10 -0.90
C ILE A 78 10.14 5.27 -0.47
N GLY A 79 11.34 5.82 -0.70
CA GLY A 79 12.60 5.11 -0.51
C GLY A 79 12.83 4.58 0.90
N GLU A 80 12.30 5.25 1.93
CA GLU A 80 12.42 4.83 3.33
C GLU A 80 11.73 3.48 3.59
N MET A 81 10.71 3.13 2.80
CA MET A 81 9.97 1.86 2.93
C MET A 81 10.52 0.76 2.01
N VAL A 82 11.33 1.09 1.00
CA VAL A 82 11.89 0.12 0.05
C VAL A 82 12.85 -0.84 0.74
N PHE A 83 13.85 -0.32 1.45
CA PHE A 83 14.86 -1.17 2.10
C PHE A 83 14.27 -2.09 3.17
N PRO A 84 13.42 -1.62 4.10
CA PRO A 84 12.83 -2.51 5.10
C PRO A 84 12.01 -3.64 4.48
N LEU A 85 11.17 -3.35 3.48
CA LEU A 85 10.37 -4.36 2.81
C LEU A 85 11.24 -5.35 2.02
N ALA A 86 12.25 -4.86 1.29
CA ALA A 86 13.18 -5.72 0.57
C ALA A 86 14.02 -6.61 1.50
N TYR A 87 14.38 -6.12 2.69
CA TYR A 87 15.15 -6.87 3.68
C TYR A 87 14.38 -8.08 4.23
N LEU A 88 13.04 -8.04 4.18
CA LEU A 88 12.19 -9.19 4.49
C LEU A 88 12.20 -10.27 3.38
N GLY A 89 12.99 -10.11 2.32
CA GLY A 89 13.06 -11.02 1.18
C GLY A 89 11.92 -10.85 0.18
N VAL A 90 11.14 -9.77 0.31
CA VAL A 90 10.01 -9.46 -0.58
C VAL A 90 10.55 -9.03 -1.94
N VAL A 91 9.99 -9.60 -3.00
CA VAL A 91 10.24 -9.18 -4.38
C VAL A 91 9.02 -8.41 -4.86
N PRO A 92 9.18 -7.24 -5.51
CA PRO A 92 8.02 -6.50 -5.99
C PRO A 92 7.29 -7.30 -7.06
N LYS A 93 5.96 -7.30 -6.99
CA LYS A 93 5.14 -7.89 -8.03
C LYS A 93 5.31 -7.09 -9.31
N MET A 94 5.65 -7.77 -10.41
CA MET A 94 5.75 -7.12 -11.71
C MET A 94 4.35 -6.70 -12.17
N GLU A 95 4.19 -5.44 -12.59
CA GLU A 95 2.96 -5.01 -13.23
C GLU A 95 2.80 -5.68 -14.60
N GLU A 96 1.72 -6.43 -14.79
CA GLU A 96 1.30 -6.85 -16.13
C GLU A 96 0.74 -5.64 -16.87
N ILE A 97 1.50 -5.14 -17.82
CA ILE A 97 1.11 -4.01 -18.65
C ILE A 97 0.07 -4.49 -19.65
N ASP A 98 -1.16 -3.98 -19.53
CA ASP A 98 -2.13 -4.08 -20.62
C ASP A 98 -1.60 -3.28 -21.82
N GLY A 99 -1.32 -3.98 -22.92
CA GLY A 99 -0.77 -3.41 -24.15
C GLY A 99 -1.55 -2.22 -24.70
N LYS A 100 -2.83 -2.05 -24.32
CA LYS A 100 -3.66 -0.91 -24.73
C LYS A 100 -3.15 0.45 -24.22
N TYR A 101 -2.37 0.48 -23.15
CA TYR A 101 -1.85 1.74 -22.58
C TYR A 101 -0.43 2.09 -23.03
N GLY A 102 0.24 1.22 -23.80
CA GLY A 102 1.59 1.45 -24.30
C GLY A 102 2.70 1.40 -23.23
N SER A 103 3.96 1.51 -23.67
CA SER A 103 5.14 1.43 -22.79
C SER A 103 5.27 2.66 -21.87
N TYR A 104 5.87 2.47 -20.70
CA TYR A 104 6.35 3.58 -19.86
C TYR A 104 7.48 4.36 -20.58
N PRO A 105 7.58 5.70 -20.44
CA PRO A 105 6.68 6.64 -19.77
C PRO A 105 5.52 7.13 -20.67
N SER A 106 5.50 6.73 -21.94
CA SER A 106 4.58 7.22 -22.98
C SER A 106 3.10 7.04 -22.63
N ARG A 107 2.75 6.14 -21.71
CA ARG A 107 1.38 5.98 -21.19
C ARG A 107 0.86 7.19 -20.38
N TYR A 108 1.74 7.94 -19.72
CA TYR A 108 1.36 9.12 -18.91
C TYR A 108 1.39 10.42 -19.71
N SER A 109 2.01 10.38 -20.88
CA SER A 109 2.05 11.49 -21.82
C SER A 109 2.04 10.88 -23.22
N PRO A 110 0.85 10.49 -23.73
CA PRO A 110 0.75 9.97 -25.09
C PRO A 110 1.35 11.03 -26.00
N LEU A 111 2.45 10.67 -26.68
CA LEU A 111 3.02 11.51 -27.72
C LEU A 111 1.86 11.84 -28.65
N LYS A 112 1.61 13.13 -28.91
CA LYS A 112 0.62 13.56 -29.90
C LYS A 112 0.91 12.71 -31.13
N THR A 113 0.02 11.77 -31.41
CA THR A 113 0.18 10.84 -32.51
C THR A 113 0.46 11.72 -33.72
N LYS A 114 1.56 11.46 -34.45
CA LYS A 114 1.67 12.01 -35.79
C LYS A 114 0.41 11.55 -36.50
N THR A 115 -0.53 12.46 -36.70
CA THR A 115 -1.64 12.26 -37.61
C THR A 115 -0.99 11.82 -38.90
N VAL A 116 -1.09 10.52 -39.20
CA VAL A 116 -0.80 10.04 -40.54
C VAL A 116 -1.96 10.58 -41.35
N LEU A 117 -1.78 11.77 -41.90
CA LEU A 117 -2.66 12.32 -42.92
C LEU A 117 -2.56 11.34 -44.10
N ALA A 118 -3.62 10.56 -44.27
CA ALA A 118 -3.90 9.85 -45.53
C ALA A 118 -4.35 10.87 -46.57
#